data_AF-A0A538F1M6-F1
#
_entry.id   AF-A0A538F1M6-F1
#
_cell.length_a   1.000
_cell.length_b   1.000
_cell.length_c   1.000
_cell.angle_alpha   90.00
_cell.angle_beta   90.00
_cell.angle_gamma   90.00
#
_symmetry.space_group_name_H-M   'P 1'
#
loop_
_entity.id
_entity.type
_entity.pdbx_description
1 polymer ?
#
loop_
_entity_poly.entity_id
_entity_poly.type
_entity_poly.pdbx_seq_one_letter_code
_entity_poly.pdbx_strand_id
1 'polypeptide(L)'
;MHSVREGGTHGYDEAATGGEALLLTLRAAAAAVLRANDAGRWTIPASRIYPHQWNWDSAICSLGWAEIDPGRAWTELESLVGGRARDGMLPHIAFRRREHGPGREGPVLGRVAVFHRTSYLPGAAWWGDRRGVDGRPISGITQPPLAATCLRLVLERVPDERRATRLLWPLHEWHRFLLRERDPDGLGEPVLIHPWESGRDNAPEWDRPLFRVEPRLMYVRRRDTAHIDAAERPSAEHYKRYLTLVVQGTDAGWPQRRLAASGPFRVLDPGFSAVLARACHDLSEVAGALGSDEIAGESAEFAERVAGALRRRAGAGGGITALDLVDGSALDAPSAGPALAVLAPGVDRATVEHTG
;
A
#
# COMPACT_ATOMS: atom_id res chain seq x y z
N MET A 1 -31.25 38.92 55.28
CA MET A 1 -29.99 38.22 55.60
C MET A 1 -29.95 36.97 54.74
N HIS A 2 -28.94 36.84 53.88
CA HIS A 2 -28.93 36.02 52.68
C HIS A 2 -29.07 34.50 52.95
N SER A 3 -29.92 33.86 52.14
CA SER A 3 -29.97 32.41 51.94
C SER A 3 -28.83 32.01 50.99
N VAL A 4 -27.93 31.16 51.48
CA VAL A 4 -26.90 30.51 50.67
C VAL A 4 -27.53 29.26 50.05
N ARG A 5 -27.62 29.22 48.72
CA ARG A 5 -27.87 28.00 47.95
C ARG A 5 -26.53 27.32 47.73
N GLU A 6 -26.35 26.13 48.27
CA GLU A 6 -25.35 25.18 47.79
C GLU A 6 -25.87 24.59 46.46
N GLY A 7 -25.21 24.97 45.37
CA GLY A 7 -25.41 24.42 44.02
C GLY A 7 -24.16 23.65 43.63
N GLY A 8 -24.35 22.38 43.28
CA GLY A 8 -23.29 21.37 43.24
C GLY A 8 -22.24 21.54 42.13
N THR A 9 -21.05 21.06 42.46
CA THR A 9 -19.94 20.79 41.55
C THR A 9 -19.68 19.27 41.53
N HIS A 10 -20.58 18.49 40.91
CA HIS A 10 -20.41 17.03 40.75
C HIS A 10 -20.63 16.55 39.31
N GLY A 11 -20.76 17.44 38.32
CA GLY A 11 -21.05 17.05 36.93
C GLY A 11 -19.88 17.10 35.94
N TYR A 12 -18.76 17.77 36.27
CA TYR A 12 -17.66 17.99 35.33
C TYR A 12 -16.53 16.94 35.43
N ASP A 13 -16.44 16.21 36.54
CA ASP A 13 -15.35 15.26 36.82
C ASP A 13 -15.64 13.85 36.28
N GLU A 14 -16.92 13.41 36.28
CA GLU A 14 -17.35 12.08 35.78
C GLU A 14 -17.27 11.95 34.25
N ALA A 15 -17.53 13.02 33.49
CA ALA A 15 -17.43 12.99 32.03
C ALA A 15 -15.97 12.98 31.53
N ALA A 16 -15.07 13.68 32.23
CA ALA A 16 -13.64 13.71 31.92
C ALA A 16 -12.98 12.37 32.23
N THR A 17 -13.27 11.78 33.40
CA THR A 17 -12.82 10.44 33.79
C THR A 17 -13.37 9.33 32.89
N GLY A 18 -14.62 9.46 32.42
CA GLY A 18 -15.22 8.53 31.45
C GLY A 18 -14.51 8.53 30.09
N GLY A 19 -14.11 9.70 29.59
CA GLY A 19 -13.36 9.85 28.34
C GLY A 19 -11.96 9.25 28.40
N GLU A 20 -11.23 9.50 29.50
CA GLU A 20 -9.90 8.92 29.71
C GLU A 20 -9.94 7.39 29.88
N ALA A 21 -10.92 6.87 30.64
CA ALA A 21 -11.12 5.44 30.79
C ALA A 21 -11.46 4.76 29.45
N LEU A 22 -12.28 5.40 28.61
CA LEU A 22 -12.59 4.92 27.27
C LEU A 22 -11.34 4.90 26.38
N LEU A 23 -10.53 5.96 26.39
CA LEU A 23 -9.28 6.02 25.63
C LEU A 23 -8.28 4.95 26.07
N LEU A 24 -8.14 4.71 27.37
CA LEU A 24 -7.30 3.62 27.90
C LEU A 24 -7.81 2.24 27.42
N THR A 25 -9.12 2.05 27.43
CA THR A 25 -9.75 0.82 26.94
C THR A 25 -9.50 0.61 25.45
N LEU A 26 -9.64 1.67 24.63
CA LEU A 26 -9.36 1.62 23.20
C LEU A 26 -7.89 1.34 22.90
N ARG A 27 -6.95 1.96 23.64
CA ARG A 27 -5.51 1.69 23.51
C ARG A 27 -5.17 0.25 23.85
N ALA A 28 -5.72 -0.28 24.94
CA ALA A 28 -5.51 -1.67 25.34
C ALA A 28 -6.07 -2.64 24.28
N ALA A 29 -7.26 -2.37 23.74
CA ALA A 29 -7.86 -3.16 22.67
C ALA A 29 -7.03 -3.12 21.37
N ALA A 30 -6.57 -1.94 20.95
CA ALA A 30 -5.70 -1.81 19.77
C ALA A 30 -4.38 -2.56 19.94
N ALA A 31 -3.75 -2.46 21.12
CA ALA A 31 -2.53 -3.20 21.43
C ALA A 31 -2.76 -4.72 21.43
N ALA A 32 -3.90 -5.19 21.94
CA ALA A 32 -4.27 -6.61 21.90
C ALA A 32 -4.44 -7.11 20.46
N VAL A 33 -5.03 -6.32 19.55
CA VAL A 33 -5.13 -6.66 18.12
C VAL A 33 -3.76 -6.81 17.48
N LEU A 34 -2.85 -5.86 17.69
CA LEU A 34 -1.49 -5.93 17.14
C LEU A 34 -0.73 -7.16 17.66
N ARG A 35 -0.79 -7.44 18.97
CA ARG A 35 -0.15 -8.61 19.57
C ARG A 35 -0.74 -9.93 19.06
N ALA A 36 -2.06 -10.01 18.88
CA ALA A 36 -2.72 -11.21 18.36
C ALA A 36 -2.36 -11.49 16.89
N ASN A 37 -2.03 -10.44 16.14
CA ASN A 37 -1.64 -10.52 14.74
C ASN A 37 -0.12 -10.52 14.52
N ASP A 38 0.68 -10.50 15.59
CA ASP A 38 2.13 -10.56 15.47
C ASP A 38 2.60 -11.94 14.98
N ALA A 39 3.30 -11.96 13.84
CA ALA A 39 3.94 -13.15 13.29
C ALA A 39 5.41 -13.29 13.72
N GLY A 40 5.86 -12.51 14.70
CA GLY A 40 7.19 -12.47 15.28
C GLY A 40 8.09 -11.39 14.67
N ARG A 41 8.13 -11.28 13.34
CA ARG A 41 8.92 -10.23 12.64
C ARG A 41 8.08 -9.25 11.81
N TRP A 42 6.84 -9.61 11.52
CA TRP A 42 5.88 -8.77 10.81
C TRP A 42 4.49 -9.00 11.40
N THR A 43 3.58 -8.09 11.12
CA THR A 43 2.19 -8.16 11.55
C THR A 43 1.32 -8.60 10.38
N ILE A 44 0.39 -9.53 10.59
CA ILE A 44 -0.60 -9.87 9.56
C ILE A 44 -1.81 -8.94 9.69
N PRO A 45 -2.41 -8.44 8.60
CA PRO A 45 -3.55 -7.52 8.71
C PRO A 45 -4.75 -8.17 9.40
N ALA A 46 -5.06 -9.42 9.05
CA ALA A 46 -6.17 -10.17 9.62
C ALA A 46 -5.93 -11.67 9.52
N SER A 47 -5.85 -12.36 10.66
CA SER A 47 -5.48 -13.78 10.75
C SER A 47 -6.27 -14.75 9.85
N ARG A 48 -7.54 -14.45 9.55
CA ARG A 48 -8.40 -15.32 8.73
C ARG A 48 -8.39 -15.00 7.24
N ILE A 49 -8.22 -13.72 6.87
CA ILE A 49 -8.44 -13.24 5.51
C ILE A 49 -7.11 -12.82 4.86
N TYR A 50 -6.20 -12.25 5.65
CA TYR A 50 -4.91 -11.74 5.21
C TYR A 50 -3.79 -12.35 6.07
N PRO A 51 -3.36 -13.60 5.79
CA PRO A 51 -2.44 -14.36 6.67
C PRO A 51 -0.93 -14.16 6.37
N HIS A 52 -0.56 -13.21 5.52
CA HIS A 52 0.81 -12.87 5.11
C HIS A 52 1.25 -11.46 5.56
N GLN A 53 2.45 -11.03 5.16
CA GLN A 53 2.88 -9.64 5.34
C GLN A 53 2.42 -8.82 4.14
N TRP A 54 1.70 -7.72 4.38
CA TRP A 54 1.37 -6.72 3.35
C TRP A 54 2.22 -5.47 3.52
N ASN A 55 2.51 -4.82 2.40
CA ASN A 55 3.47 -3.73 2.33
C ASN A 55 3.02 -2.51 3.17
N TRP A 56 1.96 -1.84 2.72
CA TRP A 56 1.50 -0.61 3.37
C TRP A 56 0.91 -0.87 4.78
N ASP A 57 0.34 -2.06 5.02
CA ASP A 57 -0.16 -2.50 6.32
C ASP A 57 1.00 -2.59 7.32
N SER A 58 2.13 -3.20 6.94
CA SER A 58 3.32 -3.27 7.79
C SER A 58 3.89 -1.88 8.08
N ALA A 59 3.89 -0.97 7.10
CA ALA A 59 4.31 0.41 7.33
C ALA A 59 3.45 1.07 8.43
N ILE A 60 2.12 0.96 8.33
CA ILE A 60 1.20 1.52 9.35
C ILE A 60 1.32 0.79 10.69
N CYS A 61 1.44 -0.54 10.70
CA CYS A 61 1.62 -1.32 11.92
C CYS A 61 2.89 -0.92 12.68
N SER A 62 3.95 -0.47 12.00
CA SER A 62 5.16 0.03 12.66
C SER A 62 4.89 1.24 13.56
N LEU A 63 3.95 2.12 13.18
CA LEU A 63 3.52 3.26 14.00
C LEU A 63 2.79 2.77 15.26
N GLY A 64 1.89 1.79 15.12
CA GLY A 64 1.20 1.19 16.25
C GLY A 64 2.17 0.48 17.20
N TRP A 65 3.17 -0.21 16.66
CA TRP A 65 4.23 -0.83 17.48
C TRP A 65 5.12 0.20 18.17
N ALA A 66 5.37 1.37 17.58
CA ALA A 66 6.18 2.40 18.24
C ALA A 66 5.57 2.87 19.58
N GLU A 67 4.26 2.74 19.73
CA GLU A 67 3.51 3.05 20.96
C GLU A 67 3.56 1.92 22.01
N ILE A 68 3.95 0.70 21.61
CA ILE A 68 3.81 -0.53 22.43
C ILE A 68 5.17 -1.16 22.73
N ASP A 69 5.98 -1.34 21.70
CA ASP A 69 7.30 -1.98 21.71
C ASP A 69 8.17 -1.34 20.60
N PRO A 70 9.04 -0.38 20.96
CA PRO A 70 9.93 0.29 20.02
C PRO A 70 10.80 -0.67 19.21
N GLY A 71 11.30 -1.75 19.83
CA GLY A 71 12.13 -2.74 19.18
C GLY A 71 11.38 -3.47 18.07
N ARG A 72 10.09 -3.77 18.31
CA ARG A 72 9.19 -4.43 17.36
C ARG A 72 8.79 -3.52 16.20
N ALA A 73 8.62 -2.22 16.44
CA ALA A 73 8.31 -1.22 15.40
C ALA A 73 9.36 -1.20 14.28
N TRP A 74 10.62 -1.06 14.68
CA TRP A 74 11.74 -1.14 13.76
C TRP A 74 11.89 -2.52 13.11
N THR A 75 11.56 -3.60 13.84
CA THR A 75 11.61 -4.98 13.29
C THR A 75 10.58 -5.16 12.17
N GLU A 76 9.43 -4.51 12.28
CA GLU A 76 8.40 -4.49 11.23
C GLU A 76 8.94 -3.87 9.93
N LEU A 77 9.58 -2.69 10.03
CA LEU A 77 10.18 -2.00 8.88
C LEU A 77 11.35 -2.79 8.28
N GLU A 78 12.22 -3.36 9.11
CA GLU A 78 13.32 -4.23 8.66
C GLU A 78 12.82 -5.50 7.98
N SER A 79 11.73 -6.10 8.48
CA SER A 79 11.09 -7.24 7.83
C SER A 79 10.45 -6.84 6.50
N LEU A 80 9.83 -5.66 6.43
CA LEU A 80 9.22 -5.14 5.20
C LEU A 80 10.26 -5.00 4.07
N VAL A 81 11.37 -4.31 4.33
CA VAL A 81 12.43 -4.13 3.31
C VAL A 81 13.17 -5.43 2.98
N GLY A 82 13.16 -6.42 3.87
CA GLY A 82 13.68 -7.77 3.59
C GLY A 82 12.90 -8.49 2.47
N GLY A 83 11.62 -8.16 2.29
CA GLY A 83 10.78 -8.67 1.22
C GLY A 83 11.05 -8.06 -0.16
N ARG A 84 11.93 -7.04 -0.26
CA ARG A 84 12.27 -6.38 -1.54
C ARG A 84 12.83 -7.38 -2.55
N ALA A 85 12.43 -7.24 -3.81
CA ALA A 85 13.00 -7.98 -4.93
C ALA A 85 14.38 -7.42 -5.33
N ARG A 86 15.18 -8.22 -6.05
CA ARG A 86 16.55 -7.83 -6.45
C ARG A 86 16.60 -6.58 -7.34
N ASP A 87 15.53 -6.33 -8.11
CA ASP A 87 15.38 -5.19 -9.02
C ASP A 87 15.01 -3.86 -8.34
N GLY A 88 14.77 -3.90 -7.02
CA GLY A 88 14.40 -2.74 -6.21
C GLY A 88 12.92 -2.71 -5.80
N MET A 89 12.05 -3.49 -6.45
CA MET A 89 10.61 -3.47 -6.14
C MET A 89 10.34 -3.98 -4.73
N LEU A 90 9.57 -3.22 -3.94
CA LEU A 90 9.00 -3.72 -2.70
C LEU A 90 7.59 -4.29 -2.97
N PRO A 91 7.40 -5.62 -2.89
CA PRO A 91 6.16 -6.28 -3.31
C PRO A 91 4.99 -5.93 -2.37
N HIS A 92 3.75 -5.95 -2.85
CA HIS A 92 2.60 -5.78 -1.97
C HIS A 92 2.44 -6.91 -0.94
N ILE A 93 2.93 -8.12 -1.24
CA ILE A 93 2.88 -9.27 -0.33
C ILE A 93 4.24 -9.97 -0.26
N ALA A 94 4.70 -10.22 0.98
CA ALA A 94 5.70 -11.24 1.29
C ALA A 94 5.03 -12.42 2.01
N PHE A 95 5.02 -13.58 1.34
CA PHE A 95 4.31 -14.77 1.81
C PHE A 95 5.06 -15.46 2.95
N ARG A 96 4.30 -16.06 3.87
CA ARG A 96 4.89 -16.89 4.94
C ARG A 96 5.54 -18.12 4.30
N ARG A 97 6.77 -18.47 4.71
CA ARG A 97 7.52 -19.64 4.17
C ARG A 97 6.77 -20.98 4.31
N ARG A 98 5.85 -21.10 5.27
CA ARG A 98 5.16 -22.37 5.62
C ARG A 98 4.03 -22.79 4.67
N GLU A 99 3.68 -22.02 3.64
CA GLU A 99 2.64 -22.44 2.68
C GLU A 99 3.09 -23.53 1.67
N HIS A 100 4.27 -24.13 1.86
CA HIS A 100 4.70 -25.31 1.10
C HIS A 100 4.05 -26.59 1.65
N GLY A 101 2.79 -26.82 1.31
CA GLY A 101 2.28 -28.18 1.10
C GLY A 101 2.67 -28.65 -0.31
N PRO A 102 2.79 -29.97 -0.59
CA PRO A 102 3.01 -30.45 -1.95
C PRO A 102 1.74 -30.20 -2.76
N GLY A 103 1.69 -29.05 -3.43
CA GLY A 103 0.58 -28.66 -4.28
C GLY A 103 1.15 -27.86 -5.44
N ARG A 104 1.24 -28.50 -6.60
CA ARG A 104 1.32 -27.81 -7.91
C ARG A 104 -0.01 -27.08 -8.13
N GLU A 105 -0.27 -26.02 -7.39
CA GLU A 105 -1.46 -25.17 -7.52
C GLU A 105 -1.05 -23.74 -7.90
N GLY A 106 -0.22 -23.63 -8.94
CA GLY A 106 -0.15 -22.42 -9.76
C GLY A 106 -1.15 -22.54 -10.92
N PRO A 107 -1.42 -21.47 -11.67
CA PRO A 107 -2.25 -21.55 -12.87
C PRO A 107 -1.72 -22.66 -13.81
N VAL A 108 -2.55 -23.66 -14.11
CA VAL A 108 -2.26 -24.71 -15.09
C VAL A 108 -2.74 -24.20 -16.45
N LEU A 109 -1.92 -24.34 -17.49
CA LEU A 109 -2.23 -23.93 -18.87
C LEU A 109 -3.62 -24.41 -19.32
N GLY A 110 -4.52 -23.48 -19.62
CA GLY A 110 -5.86 -23.75 -20.17
C GLY A 110 -7.01 -23.10 -19.39
N ARG A 111 -8.18 -22.98 -20.03
CA ARG A 111 -9.44 -22.54 -19.42
C ARG A 111 -9.88 -23.58 -18.36
N VAL A 112 -9.35 -23.49 -17.13
CA VAL A 112 -9.58 -24.50 -16.08
C VAL A 112 -10.23 -23.87 -14.84
N ALA A 113 -11.17 -24.60 -14.23
CA ALA A 113 -11.75 -24.26 -12.94
C ALA A 113 -10.70 -24.48 -11.83
N VAL A 114 -10.38 -23.44 -11.06
CA VAL A 114 -9.33 -23.54 -10.03
C VAL A 114 -9.94 -23.85 -8.67
N PHE A 115 -9.60 -25.01 -8.10
CA PHE A 115 -9.94 -25.43 -6.74
C PHE A 115 -8.74 -25.23 -5.83
N HIS A 116 -8.82 -24.27 -4.89
CA HIS A 116 -7.70 -23.97 -4.00
C HIS A 116 -7.88 -24.47 -2.57
N ARG A 117 -6.79 -25.03 -2.04
CA ARG A 117 -6.68 -25.46 -0.64
C ARG A 117 -6.07 -24.41 0.30
N THR A 118 -5.45 -23.35 -0.21
CA THR A 118 -4.90 -22.25 0.61
C THR A 118 -6.01 -21.37 1.21
N SER A 119 -5.70 -20.67 2.31
CA SER A 119 -6.62 -19.72 2.96
C SER A 119 -6.68 -18.37 2.23
N TYR A 120 -5.64 -18.02 1.48
CA TYR A 120 -5.57 -16.80 0.66
C TYR A 120 -5.40 -17.13 -0.83
N LEU A 121 -6.02 -16.32 -1.68
CA LEU A 121 -5.95 -16.38 -3.13
C LEU A 121 -5.71 -14.94 -3.65
N PRO A 122 -4.81 -14.70 -4.62
CA PRO A 122 -3.78 -15.60 -5.14
C PRO A 122 -2.63 -15.86 -4.15
N GLY A 123 -2.39 -17.13 -3.82
CA GLY A 123 -1.23 -17.54 -3.01
C GLY A 123 0.10 -17.48 -3.77
N ALA A 124 1.22 -17.74 -3.09
CA ALA A 124 2.58 -17.57 -3.62
C ALA A 124 2.81 -18.18 -5.02
N ALA A 125 2.30 -19.39 -5.29
CA ALA A 125 2.51 -20.10 -6.55
C ALA A 125 1.94 -19.38 -7.80
N TRP A 126 0.92 -18.52 -7.62
CA TRP A 126 0.34 -17.73 -8.71
C TRP A 126 1.28 -16.66 -9.25
N TRP A 127 2.25 -16.24 -8.44
CA TRP A 127 3.18 -15.16 -8.73
C TRP A 127 4.50 -15.65 -9.34
N GLY A 128 4.61 -16.96 -9.59
CA GLY A 128 5.82 -17.61 -10.09
C GLY A 128 6.90 -17.79 -9.01
N ASP A 129 8.13 -18.12 -9.41
CA ASP A 129 9.24 -18.34 -8.48
C ASP A 129 9.94 -17.03 -8.06
N ARG A 130 9.16 -16.03 -7.64
CA ARG A 130 9.72 -14.76 -7.15
C ARG A 130 10.10 -14.87 -5.68
N ARG A 131 11.28 -14.33 -5.33
CA ARG A 131 11.80 -14.32 -3.96
C ARG A 131 12.31 -12.94 -3.58
N GLY A 132 12.00 -12.53 -2.36
CA GLY A 132 12.61 -11.35 -1.74
C GLY A 132 14.07 -11.61 -1.38
N VAL A 133 14.80 -10.55 -1.00
CA VAL A 133 16.19 -10.64 -0.54
C VAL A 133 16.32 -11.57 0.68
N ASP A 134 15.31 -11.64 1.54
CA ASP A 134 15.26 -12.58 2.67
C ASP A 134 14.79 -14.01 2.32
N GLY A 135 14.56 -14.29 1.03
CA GLY A 135 14.20 -15.62 0.53
C GLY A 135 12.74 -16.02 0.76
N ARG A 136 11.86 -15.13 1.24
CA ARG A 136 10.41 -15.39 1.24
C ARG A 136 9.85 -15.33 -0.19
N PRO A 137 8.83 -16.16 -0.52
CA PRO A 137 8.06 -15.94 -1.74
C PRO A 137 7.40 -14.57 -1.71
N ILE A 138 7.36 -13.89 -2.84
CA ILE A 138 6.81 -12.55 -2.95
C ILE A 138 5.89 -12.44 -4.16
N SER A 139 4.96 -11.48 -4.12
CA SER A 139 4.13 -11.14 -5.27
C SER A 139 4.90 -10.44 -6.40
N GLY A 140 4.25 -10.29 -7.55
CA GLY A 140 4.78 -9.61 -8.74
C GLY A 140 4.41 -8.13 -8.90
N ILE A 141 3.60 -7.59 -7.98
CA ILE A 141 3.13 -6.19 -7.99
C ILE A 141 3.52 -5.46 -6.69
N THR A 142 3.46 -4.12 -6.71
CA THR A 142 3.80 -3.21 -5.59
C THR A 142 2.55 -2.70 -4.86
N GLN A 143 2.72 -1.83 -3.86
CA GLN A 143 1.66 -1.09 -3.16
C GLN A 143 2.10 0.36 -2.89
N PRO A 144 1.24 1.25 -2.36
CA PRO A 144 1.60 2.64 -2.09
C PRO A 144 2.81 2.77 -1.15
N PRO A 145 3.79 3.63 -1.46
CA PRO A 145 5.09 3.68 -0.76
C PRO A 145 5.10 4.41 0.58
N LEU A 146 4.23 4.05 1.52
CA LEU A 146 4.15 4.68 2.85
C LEU A 146 5.37 4.44 3.76
N ALA A 147 6.22 3.46 3.45
CA ALA A 147 7.26 3.01 4.36
C ALA A 147 8.30 4.09 4.73
N ALA A 148 8.64 5.01 3.83
CA ALA A 148 9.57 6.11 4.14
C ALA A 148 8.96 7.16 5.07
N THR A 149 7.69 7.50 4.87
CA THR A 149 6.94 8.37 5.79
C THR A 149 6.82 7.71 7.17
N CYS A 150 6.50 6.42 7.23
CA CYS A 150 6.45 5.68 8.49
C CYS A 150 7.83 5.58 9.16
N LEU A 151 8.92 5.40 8.40
CA LEU A 151 10.28 5.46 8.91
C LEU A 151 10.56 6.78 9.62
N ARG A 152 10.25 7.92 8.99
CA ARG A 152 10.43 9.25 9.58
C ARG A 152 9.67 9.37 10.91
N LEU A 153 8.39 9.02 10.92
CA LEU A 153 7.55 9.12 12.11
C LEU A 153 8.01 8.17 13.24
N VAL A 154 8.45 6.95 12.91
CA VAL A 154 9.03 6.02 13.88
C VAL A 154 10.35 6.58 14.44
N LEU A 155 11.23 7.12 13.59
CA LEU A 155 12.50 7.71 14.02
C LEU A 155 12.29 8.90 14.97
N GLU A 156 11.35 9.78 14.65
CA GLU A 156 10.98 10.93 15.50
C GLU A 156 10.43 10.48 16.87
N ARG A 157 9.70 9.35 16.90
CA ARG A 157 9.03 8.86 18.11
C ARG A 157 9.92 8.00 19.00
N VAL A 158 10.71 7.11 18.40
CA VAL A 158 11.54 6.09 19.06
C VAL A 158 12.91 6.02 18.39
N PRO A 159 13.82 6.99 18.66
CA PRO A 159 15.04 7.17 17.88
C PRO A 159 15.97 5.94 17.86
N ASP A 160 16.38 5.54 16.66
CA ASP A 160 17.45 4.57 16.41
C ASP A 160 18.08 4.83 15.03
N GLU A 161 19.03 5.76 15.00
CA GLU A 161 19.72 6.20 13.77
C GLU A 161 20.42 5.05 13.05
N ARG A 162 20.95 4.08 13.81
CA ARG A 162 21.66 2.92 13.25
C ARG A 162 20.69 2.03 12.48
N ARG A 163 19.46 1.81 13.00
CA ARG A 163 18.41 1.06 12.28
C ARG A 163 17.89 1.86 11.10
N ALA A 164 17.62 3.15 11.29
CA ALA A 164 17.15 4.04 10.22
C ALA A 164 18.11 4.09 9.02
N THR A 165 19.41 4.23 9.27
CA THR A 165 20.46 4.26 8.23
C THR A 165 20.42 3.01 7.34
N ARG A 166 20.16 1.83 7.92
CA ARG A 166 20.06 0.57 7.14
C ARG A 166 18.82 0.50 6.24
N LEU A 167 17.80 1.31 6.52
CA LEU A 167 16.55 1.35 5.78
C LEU A 167 16.57 2.37 4.63
N LEU A 168 17.49 3.34 4.65
CA LEU A 168 17.60 4.39 3.62
C LEU A 168 17.75 3.80 2.22
N TRP A 169 18.78 3.00 1.99
CA TRP A 169 19.06 2.44 0.67
C TRP A 169 17.93 1.54 0.13
N PRO A 170 17.39 0.55 0.88
CA PRO A 170 16.29 -0.26 0.38
C PRO A 170 15.03 0.53 0.00
N LEU A 171 14.68 1.58 0.74
CA LEU A 171 13.52 2.42 0.44
C LEU A 171 13.80 3.34 -0.76
N HIS A 172 15.01 3.90 -0.81
CA HIS A 172 15.45 4.73 -1.93
C HIS A 172 15.47 3.93 -3.26
N GLU A 173 16.00 2.72 -3.25
CA GLU A 173 15.99 1.82 -4.42
C GLU A 173 14.57 1.46 -4.88
N TRP A 174 13.61 1.39 -3.96
CA TRP A 174 12.22 1.18 -4.32
C TRP A 174 11.61 2.41 -5.01
N HIS A 175 11.89 3.62 -4.53
CA HIS A 175 11.47 4.85 -5.20
C HIS A 175 12.12 4.97 -6.59
N ARG A 176 13.41 4.63 -6.72
CA ARG A 176 14.11 4.54 -8.02
C ARG A 176 13.45 3.52 -8.93
N PHE A 177 13.11 2.34 -8.43
CA PHE A 177 12.39 1.31 -9.19
C PHE A 177 11.07 1.86 -9.74
N LEU A 178 10.27 2.56 -8.93
CA LEU A 178 8.99 3.13 -9.36
C LEU A 178 9.19 4.14 -10.50
N LEU A 179 10.16 5.05 -10.37
CA LEU A 179 10.40 6.07 -11.40
C LEU A 179 11.18 5.58 -12.62
N ARG A 180 11.90 4.46 -12.52
CA ARG A 180 12.66 3.86 -13.64
C ARG A 180 11.85 2.84 -14.42
N GLU A 181 11.15 1.96 -13.71
CA GLU A 181 10.44 0.81 -14.29
C GLU A 181 8.95 1.10 -14.50
N ARG A 182 8.34 1.96 -13.68
CA ARG A 182 6.91 2.28 -13.80
C ARG A 182 6.63 3.59 -14.52
N ASP A 183 7.65 4.33 -14.95
CA ASP A 183 7.47 5.52 -15.80
C ASP A 183 8.23 5.39 -17.13
N PRO A 184 7.82 4.47 -18.03
CA PRO A 184 8.54 4.21 -19.27
C PRO A 184 8.53 5.39 -20.25
N ASP A 185 7.55 6.29 -20.13
CA ASP A 185 7.29 7.41 -21.05
C ASP A 185 7.72 8.77 -20.46
N GLY A 186 8.27 8.81 -19.24
CA GLY A 186 8.78 10.04 -18.61
C GLY A 186 7.70 11.03 -18.20
N LEU A 187 6.53 10.53 -17.77
CA LEU A 187 5.37 11.29 -17.30
C LEU A 187 5.66 12.01 -15.96
N GLY A 188 6.66 11.52 -15.22
CA GLY A 188 6.98 11.95 -13.86
C GLY A 188 6.15 11.22 -12.80
N GLU A 189 5.39 10.18 -13.18
CA GLU A 189 4.52 9.42 -12.29
C GLU A 189 4.58 7.92 -12.60
N PRO A 190 4.48 7.04 -11.58
CA PRO A 190 4.49 5.60 -11.79
C PRO A 190 3.14 5.09 -12.31
N VAL A 191 3.18 4.35 -13.41
CA VAL A 191 2.07 3.59 -13.99
C VAL A 191 1.79 2.34 -13.15
N LEU A 192 0.54 2.25 -12.67
CA LEU A 192 0.03 1.04 -12.05
C LEU A 192 -0.41 0.06 -13.13
N ILE A 193 0.00 -1.20 -12.96
CA ILE A 193 -0.27 -2.30 -13.90
C ILE A 193 -1.33 -3.28 -13.35
N HIS A 194 -1.79 -3.04 -12.13
CA HIS A 194 -2.84 -3.83 -11.49
C HIS A 194 -3.62 -2.98 -10.46
N PRO A 195 -4.96 -3.09 -10.36
CA PRO A 195 -5.77 -2.33 -9.39
C PRO A 195 -5.30 -2.44 -7.94
N TRP A 196 -4.94 -3.66 -7.50
CA TRP A 196 -4.36 -3.92 -6.16
C TRP A 196 -3.13 -3.08 -5.80
N GLU A 197 -2.42 -2.52 -6.78
CA GLU A 197 -1.28 -1.63 -6.50
C GLU A 197 -1.69 -0.30 -5.88
N SER A 198 -2.94 0.12 -6.09
CA SER A 198 -3.50 1.33 -5.46
C SER A 198 -3.81 1.14 -3.97
N GLY A 199 -3.92 -0.11 -3.49
CA GLY A 199 -4.51 -0.43 -2.19
C GLY A 199 -6.04 -0.24 -2.13
N ARG A 200 -6.68 0.11 -3.25
CA ARG A 200 -8.12 0.37 -3.39
C ARG A 200 -8.69 -0.54 -4.47
N ASP A 201 -8.65 -1.85 -4.22
CA ASP A 201 -8.81 -2.93 -5.19
C ASP A 201 -9.98 -2.77 -6.19
N ASN A 202 -11.16 -2.42 -5.69
CA ASN A 202 -12.40 -2.25 -6.45
C ASN A 202 -12.91 -0.80 -6.44
N ALA A 203 -11.98 0.17 -6.38
CA ALA A 203 -12.37 1.55 -6.56
C ALA A 203 -12.98 1.75 -7.96
N PRO A 204 -14.06 2.55 -8.08
CA PRO A 204 -14.82 2.67 -9.33
C PRO A 204 -13.98 3.27 -10.48
N GLU A 205 -12.91 4.02 -10.18
CA GLU A 205 -11.97 4.50 -11.20
C GLU A 205 -11.38 3.34 -12.02
N TRP A 206 -11.24 2.16 -11.42
CA TRP A 206 -10.60 1.01 -12.05
C TRP A 206 -11.54 0.18 -12.92
N ASP A 207 -12.86 0.40 -12.85
CA ASP A 207 -13.83 -0.44 -13.54
C ASP A 207 -13.61 -0.41 -15.05
N ARG A 208 -13.61 0.78 -15.67
CA ARG A 208 -13.39 0.92 -17.11
C ARG A 208 -12.07 0.28 -17.57
N PRO A 209 -10.89 0.58 -16.98
CA PRO A 209 -9.65 -0.05 -17.40
C PRO A 209 -9.62 -1.55 -17.15
N LEU A 210 -10.14 -2.02 -16.01
CA LEU A 210 -10.16 -3.44 -15.68
C LEU A 210 -11.06 -4.22 -16.64
N PHE A 211 -12.24 -3.71 -16.98
CA PHE A 211 -13.22 -4.44 -17.80
C PHE A 211 -12.80 -4.60 -19.27
N ARG A 212 -11.80 -3.85 -19.76
CA ARG A 212 -11.14 -4.14 -21.05
C ARG A 212 -10.28 -5.40 -21.03
N VAL A 213 -9.87 -5.87 -19.85
CA VAL A 213 -9.11 -7.10 -19.70
C VAL A 213 -10.04 -8.29 -19.90
N GLU A 214 -9.86 -9.01 -20.99
CA GLU A 214 -10.63 -10.22 -21.28
C GLU A 214 -10.25 -11.35 -20.30
N PRO A 215 -11.18 -11.88 -19.50
CA PRO A 215 -10.87 -12.92 -18.53
C PRO A 215 -10.33 -14.20 -19.16
N ARG A 216 -9.19 -14.69 -18.65
CA ARG A 216 -8.68 -16.04 -18.98
C ARG A 216 -9.31 -17.15 -18.12
N LEU A 217 -9.94 -16.79 -17.01
CA LEU A 217 -10.46 -17.71 -16.00
C LEU A 217 -11.99 -17.74 -16.04
N MET A 218 -12.55 -18.94 -16.21
CA MET A 218 -14.01 -19.14 -16.30
C MET A 218 -14.70 -19.17 -14.95
N TYR A 219 -14.02 -19.67 -13.91
CA TYR A 219 -14.56 -19.79 -12.56
C TYR A 219 -13.46 -19.63 -11.51
N VAL A 220 -13.76 -18.84 -10.48
CA VAL A 220 -12.89 -18.65 -9.32
C VAL A 220 -13.70 -18.96 -8.07
N ARG A 221 -13.36 -20.05 -7.36
CA ARG A 221 -13.96 -20.31 -6.05
C ARG A 221 -13.27 -19.46 -5.00
N ARG A 222 -13.95 -18.41 -4.56
CA ARG A 222 -13.48 -17.51 -3.51
C ARG A 222 -13.79 -18.06 -2.13
N ARG A 223 -12.77 -18.15 -1.26
CA ARG A 223 -12.92 -18.54 0.15
C ARG A 223 -13.15 -17.33 1.06
N ASP A 224 -12.76 -16.14 0.64
CA ASP A 224 -12.93 -14.92 1.43
C ASP A 224 -14.40 -14.49 1.56
N THR A 225 -15.25 -14.79 0.56
CA THR A 225 -16.71 -14.64 0.67
C THR A 225 -17.37 -15.67 1.60
N ALA A 226 -16.62 -16.63 2.14
CA ALA A 226 -17.11 -17.53 3.19
C ALA A 226 -16.93 -16.92 4.60
N HIS A 227 -16.19 -15.82 4.72
CA HIS A 227 -15.84 -15.18 5.99
C HIS A 227 -16.30 -13.72 6.08
N ILE A 228 -16.67 -13.10 4.96
CA ILE A 228 -17.18 -11.73 4.84
C ILE A 228 -18.35 -11.74 3.86
N ASP A 229 -19.35 -10.87 4.05
CA ASP A 229 -20.47 -10.71 3.13
C ASP A 229 -19.98 -10.45 1.69
N ALA A 230 -20.63 -11.07 0.72
CA ALA A 230 -20.32 -10.88 -0.70
C ALA A 230 -20.51 -9.43 -1.16
N ALA A 231 -21.41 -8.67 -0.52
CA ALA A 231 -21.62 -7.25 -0.82
C ALA A 231 -20.45 -6.35 -0.40
N GLU A 232 -19.61 -6.79 0.56
CA GLU A 232 -18.45 -6.05 1.06
C GLU A 232 -17.16 -6.40 0.28
N ARG A 233 -17.28 -7.12 -0.83
CA ARG A 233 -16.14 -7.64 -1.61
C ARG A 233 -16.28 -7.34 -3.10
N PRO A 234 -15.17 -7.30 -3.86
CA PRO A 234 -15.22 -7.21 -5.31
C PRO A 234 -16.11 -8.32 -5.91
N SER A 235 -16.75 -8.10 -7.05
CA SER A 235 -17.57 -9.14 -7.67
C SER A 235 -16.71 -10.30 -8.22
N ALA A 236 -17.36 -11.42 -8.59
CA ALA A 236 -16.66 -12.52 -9.27
C ALA A 236 -16.01 -12.08 -10.59
N GLU A 237 -16.63 -11.13 -11.32
CA GLU A 237 -16.12 -10.60 -12.59
C GLU A 237 -14.87 -9.73 -12.41
N HIS A 238 -14.80 -8.95 -11.33
CA HIS A 238 -13.58 -8.25 -10.95
C HIS A 238 -12.45 -9.26 -10.70
N TYR A 239 -12.73 -10.29 -9.91
CA TYR A 239 -11.72 -11.24 -9.48
C TYR A 239 -11.13 -12.08 -10.61
N LYS A 240 -11.96 -12.47 -11.59
CA LYS A 240 -11.47 -13.13 -12.82
C LYS A 240 -10.46 -12.27 -13.57
N ARG A 241 -10.67 -10.95 -13.61
CA ARG A 241 -9.80 -9.99 -14.31
C ARG A 241 -8.53 -9.69 -13.51
N TYR A 242 -8.63 -9.54 -12.20
CA TYR A 242 -7.45 -9.45 -11.32
C TYR A 242 -6.53 -10.66 -11.51
N LEU A 243 -7.09 -11.87 -11.39
CA LEU A 243 -6.30 -13.09 -11.56
C LEU A 243 -5.81 -13.27 -13.02
N THR A 244 -6.52 -12.74 -14.01
CA THR A 244 -6.03 -12.72 -15.39
C THR A 244 -4.78 -11.86 -15.54
N LEU A 245 -4.73 -10.68 -14.92
CA LEU A 245 -3.53 -9.84 -14.89
C LEU A 245 -2.37 -10.56 -14.16
N VAL A 246 -2.65 -11.26 -13.06
CA VAL A 246 -1.64 -12.07 -12.36
C VAL A 246 -1.08 -13.18 -13.25
N VAL A 247 -1.94 -13.93 -13.94
CA VAL A 247 -1.52 -14.98 -14.88
C VAL A 247 -0.68 -14.39 -16.01
N GLN A 248 -1.11 -13.29 -16.62
CA GLN A 248 -0.37 -12.62 -17.68
C GLN A 248 1.00 -12.12 -17.21
N GLY A 249 1.07 -11.52 -16.02
CA GLY A 249 2.32 -11.09 -15.42
C GLY A 249 3.27 -12.26 -15.15
N THR A 250 2.75 -13.34 -14.58
CA THR A 250 3.52 -14.57 -14.29
C THR A 250 4.01 -15.26 -15.56
N ASP A 251 3.16 -15.45 -16.57
CA ASP A 251 3.52 -16.01 -17.88
C ASP A 251 4.64 -15.19 -18.55
N ALA A 252 4.58 -13.88 -18.41
CA ALA A 252 5.54 -12.95 -18.98
C ALA A 252 6.87 -12.87 -18.21
N GLY A 253 6.95 -13.41 -16.99
CA GLY A 253 8.10 -13.25 -16.10
C GLY A 253 8.18 -11.87 -15.42
N TRP A 254 7.05 -11.16 -15.29
CA TRP A 254 6.94 -9.83 -14.65
C TRP A 254 7.93 -8.76 -15.18
N PRO A 255 8.02 -8.50 -16.50
CA PRO A 255 8.86 -7.45 -17.05
C PRO A 255 8.21 -6.08 -16.81
N GLN A 256 8.48 -5.52 -15.64
CA GLN A 256 7.81 -4.35 -15.06
C GLN A 256 7.67 -3.19 -16.04
N ARG A 257 8.78 -2.76 -16.66
CA ARG A 257 8.77 -1.70 -17.68
C ARG A 257 7.93 -2.00 -18.90
N ARG A 258 7.91 -3.24 -19.39
CA ARG A 258 7.07 -3.64 -20.52
C ARG A 258 5.58 -3.65 -20.15
N LEU A 259 5.25 -4.12 -18.95
CA LEU A 259 3.87 -4.11 -18.46
C LEU A 259 3.37 -2.67 -18.25
N ALA A 260 4.22 -1.78 -17.74
CA ALA A 260 3.91 -0.35 -17.62
C ALA A 260 3.78 0.34 -18.98
N ALA A 261 4.60 -0.04 -19.98
CA ALA A 261 4.60 0.61 -21.29
C ALA A 261 3.44 0.13 -22.19
N SER A 262 3.10 -1.16 -22.16
CA SER A 262 2.17 -1.75 -23.13
C SER A 262 1.22 -2.80 -22.55
N GLY A 263 1.10 -2.87 -21.22
CA GLY A 263 0.17 -3.79 -20.54
C GLY A 263 -1.30 -3.45 -20.80
N PRO A 264 -2.21 -4.42 -20.55
CA PRO A 264 -3.64 -4.25 -20.80
C PRO A 264 -4.35 -3.40 -19.72
N PHE A 265 -3.73 -3.21 -18.56
CA PHE A 265 -4.15 -2.29 -17.51
C PHE A 265 -2.99 -1.35 -17.22
N ARG A 266 -3.18 -0.04 -17.41
CA ARG A 266 -2.17 1.00 -17.20
C ARG A 266 -2.87 2.26 -16.72
N VAL A 267 -2.70 2.63 -15.46
CA VAL A 267 -3.34 3.83 -14.88
C VAL A 267 -2.35 4.70 -14.12
N LEU A 268 -2.57 6.01 -14.16
CA LEU A 268 -1.94 6.96 -13.24
C LEU A 268 -2.90 7.28 -12.10
N ASP A 269 -2.64 6.72 -10.92
CA ASP A 269 -3.40 6.98 -9.70
C ASP A 269 -2.81 8.18 -8.94
N PRO A 270 -3.53 9.31 -8.84
CA PRO A 270 -3.02 10.48 -8.13
C PRO A 270 -2.78 10.21 -6.65
N GLY A 271 -3.53 9.30 -6.02
CA GLY A 271 -3.29 8.93 -4.63
C GLY A 271 -1.97 8.18 -4.45
N PHE A 272 -1.65 7.25 -5.35
CA PHE A 272 -0.37 6.54 -5.34
C PHE A 272 0.79 7.52 -5.57
N SER A 273 0.69 8.36 -6.60
CA SER A 273 1.70 9.37 -6.92
C SER A 273 1.93 10.34 -5.76
N ALA A 274 0.87 10.78 -5.07
CA ALA A 274 1.02 11.70 -3.96
C ALA A 274 1.67 11.06 -2.74
N VAL A 275 1.34 9.79 -2.45
CA VAL A 275 2.05 9.01 -1.44
C VAL A 275 3.53 8.86 -1.81
N LEU A 276 3.87 8.60 -3.07
CA LEU A 276 5.26 8.54 -3.53
C LEU A 276 5.98 9.88 -3.37
N ALA A 277 5.37 10.99 -3.80
CA ALA A 277 5.96 12.32 -3.66
C ALA A 277 6.26 12.64 -2.19
N ARG A 278 5.32 12.34 -1.29
CA ARG A 278 5.49 12.51 0.16
C ARG A 278 6.59 11.60 0.71
N ALA A 279 6.60 10.34 0.32
CA ALA A 279 7.59 9.36 0.77
C ALA A 279 9.01 9.72 0.33
N CYS A 280 9.18 10.21 -0.90
CA CYS A 280 10.46 10.73 -1.40
C CYS A 280 10.92 11.96 -0.60
N HIS A 281 10.01 12.89 -0.29
CA HIS A 281 10.33 14.05 0.54
C HIS A 281 10.75 13.63 1.96
N ASP A 282 9.99 12.76 2.61
CA ASP A 282 10.34 12.28 3.96
C ASP A 282 11.67 11.49 3.97
N LEU A 283 11.95 10.70 2.93
CA LEU A 283 13.22 9.99 2.81
C LEU A 283 14.39 10.95 2.63
N SER A 284 14.19 12.05 1.88
CA SER A 284 15.17 13.12 1.73
C SER A 284 15.53 13.73 3.09
N GLU A 285 14.53 14.10 3.87
CA GLU A 285 14.73 14.71 5.20
C GLU A 285 15.47 13.76 6.15
N VAL A 286 15.06 12.50 6.21
CA VAL A 286 15.71 11.49 7.07
C VAL A 286 17.14 11.22 6.60
N ALA A 287 17.37 11.08 5.29
CA ALA A 287 18.71 10.84 4.75
C ALA A 287 19.65 12.01 5.02
N GLY A 288 19.19 13.25 4.85
CA GLY A 288 19.97 14.46 5.15
C GLY A 288 20.32 14.56 6.63
N ALA A 289 19.37 14.28 7.53
CA ALA A 289 19.62 14.27 8.97
C ALA A 289 20.63 13.19 9.40
N LEU A 290 20.71 12.08 8.67
CA LEU A 290 21.65 10.98 8.92
C LEU A 290 22.97 11.09 8.14
N GLY A 291 23.21 12.20 7.43
CA GLY A 291 24.45 12.46 6.69
C GLY A 291 24.60 11.66 5.39
N SER A 292 23.50 11.22 4.78
CA SER A 292 23.48 10.48 3.51
C SER A 292 23.07 11.40 2.35
N ASP A 293 23.93 12.37 2.04
CA ASP A 293 23.65 13.48 1.10
C ASP A 293 23.22 13.04 -0.31
N GLU A 294 23.80 11.95 -0.84
CA GLU A 294 23.44 11.41 -2.17
C GLU A 294 21.98 10.94 -2.20
N ILE A 295 21.58 10.10 -1.23
CA ILE A 295 20.19 9.64 -1.10
C ILE A 295 19.25 10.81 -0.85
N ALA A 296 19.68 11.79 -0.05
CA ALA A 296 18.89 12.98 0.23
C ALA A 296 18.60 13.78 -1.05
N GLY A 297 19.65 14.12 -1.81
CA GLY A 297 19.55 14.86 -3.06
C GLY A 297 18.67 14.16 -4.10
N GLU A 298 18.92 12.88 -4.38
CA GLU A 298 18.12 12.14 -5.37
C GLU A 298 16.65 12.01 -4.91
N SER A 299 16.39 11.77 -3.62
CA SER A 299 15.03 11.66 -3.10
C SER A 299 14.27 12.98 -3.17
N ALA A 300 14.95 14.13 -2.95
CA ALA A 300 14.36 15.45 -3.15
C ALA A 300 13.96 15.69 -4.62
N GLU A 301 14.82 15.31 -5.58
CA GLU A 301 14.51 15.39 -7.01
C GLU A 301 13.31 14.52 -7.39
N PHE A 302 13.22 13.31 -6.82
CA PHE A 302 12.06 12.43 -7.04
C PHE A 302 10.77 13.02 -6.48
N ALA A 303 10.82 13.62 -5.28
CA ALA A 303 9.67 14.27 -4.68
C ALA A 303 9.14 15.40 -5.58
N GLU A 304 10.02 16.29 -6.03
CA GLU A 304 9.67 17.42 -6.90
C GLU A 304 9.18 16.95 -8.27
N ARG A 305 9.78 15.90 -8.84
CA ARG A 305 9.35 15.33 -10.13
C ARG A 305 7.89 14.87 -10.08
N VAL A 306 7.54 14.08 -9.06
CA VAL A 306 6.19 13.50 -8.92
C VAL A 306 5.17 14.57 -8.52
N ALA A 307 5.50 15.42 -7.53
CA ALA A 307 4.63 16.52 -7.14
C ALA A 307 4.42 17.54 -8.27
N GLY A 308 5.46 17.82 -9.05
CA GLY A 308 5.38 18.66 -10.25
C GLY A 308 4.45 18.07 -11.32
N ALA A 309 4.49 16.75 -11.53
CA ALA A 309 3.58 16.08 -12.47
C ALA A 309 2.11 16.18 -12.03
N LEU A 310 1.83 15.96 -10.74
CA LEU A 310 0.48 16.14 -10.17
C LEU A 310 -0.02 17.58 -10.32
N ARG A 311 0.82 18.58 -10.02
CA ARG A 311 0.47 20.00 -10.19
C ARG A 311 0.17 20.36 -11.65
N ARG A 312 0.93 19.81 -12.62
CA ARG A 312 0.65 20.01 -14.05
C ARG A 312 -0.70 19.45 -14.46
N ARG A 313 -1.11 18.30 -13.92
CA ARG A 313 -2.45 17.72 -14.15
C ARG A 313 -3.56 18.58 -13.56
N ALA A 314 -3.32 19.20 -12.42
CA ALA A 314 -4.28 20.05 -11.73
C ALA A 314 -4.56 21.40 -12.43
N GLY A 315 -3.56 21.98 -13.11
CA GLY A 315 -3.63 23.31 -13.72
C GLY A 315 -4.61 23.46 -14.89
N ALA A 316 -5.29 22.40 -15.31
CA ALA A 316 -6.25 22.41 -16.43
C ALA A 316 -7.71 22.72 -16.03
N GLY A 317 -7.97 23.10 -14.76
CA GLY A 317 -9.27 23.62 -14.31
C GLY A 317 -10.30 22.59 -13.83
N GLY A 318 -9.90 21.34 -13.56
CA GLY A 318 -10.81 20.24 -13.22
C GLY A 318 -10.23 19.17 -12.31
N GLY A 319 -9.63 19.58 -11.18
CA GLY A 319 -9.08 18.69 -10.15
C GLY A 319 -8.00 17.73 -10.64
N ILE A 320 -7.63 16.77 -9.78
CA ILE A 320 -6.63 15.73 -10.12
C ILE A 320 -7.33 14.37 -10.15
N THR A 321 -7.81 13.98 -11.34
CA THR A 321 -8.46 12.67 -11.58
C THR A 321 -7.44 11.62 -12.02
N ALA A 322 -7.74 10.33 -11.81
CA ALA A 322 -6.91 9.25 -12.35
C ALA A 322 -6.95 9.22 -13.88
N LEU A 323 -5.88 8.75 -14.53
CA LEU A 323 -5.80 8.66 -15.98
C LEU A 323 -5.63 7.20 -16.42
N ASP A 324 -6.33 6.83 -17.47
CA ASP A 324 -6.18 5.57 -18.16
C ASP A 324 -5.24 5.72 -19.35
N LEU A 325 -4.05 5.12 -19.29
CA LEU A 325 -3.05 5.24 -20.34
C LEU A 325 -3.31 4.29 -21.53
N VAL A 326 -4.34 3.45 -21.47
CA VAL A 326 -4.72 2.60 -22.59
C VAL A 326 -5.39 3.41 -23.69
N ASP A 327 -6.26 4.36 -23.33
CA ASP A 327 -6.97 5.22 -24.30
C ASP A 327 -6.84 6.73 -24.01
N GLY A 328 -6.05 7.11 -23.01
CA GLY A 328 -5.79 8.50 -22.64
C GLY A 328 -6.94 9.17 -21.89
N SER A 329 -7.97 8.43 -21.46
CA SER A 329 -9.14 9.01 -20.81
C SER A 329 -8.90 9.35 -19.33
N ALA A 330 -9.54 10.43 -18.87
CA ALA A 330 -9.68 10.71 -17.45
C ALA A 330 -10.74 9.79 -16.83
N LEU A 331 -10.47 9.32 -15.60
CA LEU A 331 -11.30 8.42 -14.83
C LEU A 331 -12.00 9.23 -13.73
N ASP A 332 -13.12 9.84 -14.11
CA ASP A 332 -13.88 10.78 -13.28
C ASP A 332 -14.95 10.08 -12.44
N ALA A 333 -14.53 9.11 -11.62
CA ALA A 333 -15.42 8.41 -10.70
C ALA A 333 -15.27 8.97 -9.27
N PRO A 334 -16.38 9.21 -8.54
CA PRO A 334 -16.33 9.75 -7.19
C PRO A 334 -15.62 8.76 -6.26
N SER A 335 -14.50 9.20 -5.70
CA SER A 335 -13.63 8.36 -4.88
C SER A 335 -12.72 9.20 -3.98
N ALA A 336 -12.13 8.55 -2.97
CA ALA A 336 -11.10 9.20 -2.14
C ALA A 336 -9.73 9.31 -2.84
N GLY A 337 -9.54 8.70 -4.02
CA GLY A 337 -8.26 8.67 -4.73
C GLY A 337 -7.72 10.08 -5.04
N PRO A 338 -8.49 10.94 -5.74
CA PRO A 338 -8.17 12.34 -5.95
C PRO A 338 -7.89 13.10 -4.65
N ALA A 339 -8.66 12.84 -3.59
CA ALA A 339 -8.49 13.48 -2.28
C ALA A 339 -7.08 13.31 -1.70
N LEU A 340 -6.45 12.16 -1.94
CA LEU A 340 -5.10 11.86 -1.47
C LEU A 340 -4.01 12.69 -2.18
N ALA A 341 -4.32 13.37 -3.29
CA ALA A 341 -3.37 14.22 -3.99
C ALA A 341 -2.78 15.33 -3.10
N VAL A 342 -3.53 15.75 -2.07
CA VAL A 342 -3.10 16.73 -1.05
C VAL A 342 -1.86 16.28 -0.25
N LEU A 343 -1.53 14.99 -0.26
CA LEU A 343 -0.32 14.50 0.40
C LEU A 343 0.96 14.94 -0.32
N ALA A 344 0.87 15.26 -1.62
CA ALA A 344 2.01 15.70 -2.40
C ALA A 344 2.45 17.12 -2.00
N PRO A 345 3.75 17.36 -1.76
CA PRO A 345 4.25 18.71 -1.49
C PRO A 345 3.82 19.72 -2.57
N GLY A 346 3.26 20.86 -2.14
CA GLY A 346 2.85 21.95 -3.03
C GLY A 346 1.53 21.73 -3.79
N VAL A 347 0.78 20.66 -3.52
CA VAL A 347 -0.61 20.51 -4.02
C VAL A 347 -1.59 21.10 -2.99
N ASP A 348 -2.32 22.14 -3.38
CA ASP A 348 -3.27 22.82 -2.50
C ASP A 348 -4.59 22.05 -2.32
N ARG A 349 -5.20 22.18 -1.13
CA ARG A 349 -6.52 21.57 -0.82
C ARG A 349 -7.61 22.04 -1.78
N ALA A 350 -7.63 23.33 -2.12
CA ALA A 350 -8.61 23.91 -3.04
C ALA A 350 -8.60 23.25 -4.42
N THR A 351 -7.44 22.75 -4.85
CA THR A 351 -7.25 22.03 -6.11
C THR A 351 -7.95 20.67 -6.13
N VAL A 352 -8.19 20.07 -4.96
CA VAL A 352 -8.74 18.72 -4.80
C VAL A 352 -10.23 18.73 -4.44
N GLU A 353 -10.73 19.82 -3.86
CA GLU A 353 -12.14 20.00 -3.49
C GLU A 353 -13.11 20.13 -4.68
N HIS A 354 -12.58 20.34 -5.90
CA HIS A 354 -13.39 20.44 -7.13
C HIS A 354 -13.63 19.08 -7.83
N THR A 355 -13.22 17.98 -7.20
CA THR A 355 -13.26 16.60 -7.76
C THR A 355 -14.29 15.68 -7.09
N GLY A 356 -15.25 16.24 -6.34
CA GLY A 356 -16.23 15.51 -5.52
C GLY A 356 -17.67 15.60 -6.02
#